data_AF-A0A3R6B4S3-F1
#
_entry.id   AF-A0A3R6B4S3-F1
#
_cell.length_a   1.000
_cell.length_b   1.000
_cell.length_c   1.000
_cell.angle_alpha   90.00
_cell.angle_beta   90.00
_cell.angle_gamma   90.00
#
_symmetry.space_group_name_H-M   'P 1'
#
loop_
_entity.id
_entity.type
_entity.pdbx_description
1 polymer ?
#
loop_
_entity_poly.entity_id
_entity_poly.type
_entity_poly.pdbx_seq_one_letter_code
_entity_poly.pdbx_strand_id
1 'polypeptide(L)'
;MKQNICVVIFLLLSTICKAQTFIYPQNDSILTEYNDGKFWAYLNKNDFVVGLSCFEEKDDYGKYYHLDIFIKNLSETPIVFQPDSVHSNLLTKKDDTLKLEVYTNEEYQKKIKRSQAWAMALYGISAGINAGTAGYSTSYSTSYSSNGYAYTTITNHYDANAAYQANVASTNQMLTLGQMMDNDRTIREQGYLKTTTIYPDEAIIGYMNIKRKKGKILIVNIPIGDYIYTFKWDVNRKK
;
A
#
# COMPACT_ATOMS: atom_id res chain seq x y z
N MET A 1 23.29 -10.06 -38.06
CA MET A 1 23.37 -10.70 -36.73
C MET A 1 22.44 -9.94 -35.78
N LYS A 2 21.44 -10.62 -35.22
CA LYS A 2 20.38 -10.03 -34.40
C LYS A 2 20.92 -9.76 -32.98
N GLN A 3 20.87 -8.51 -32.53
CA GLN A 3 21.12 -8.14 -31.14
C GLN A 3 19.80 -8.27 -30.37
N ASN A 4 19.76 -9.23 -29.44
CA ASN A 4 18.61 -9.42 -28.56
C ASN A 4 18.62 -8.33 -27.49
N ILE A 5 17.73 -7.35 -27.65
CA ILE A 5 17.41 -6.35 -26.63
C ILE A 5 16.52 -7.03 -25.59
N CYS A 6 17.07 -7.29 -24.39
CA CYS A 6 16.27 -7.69 -23.23
C CYS A 6 15.49 -6.46 -22.73
N VAL A 7 14.27 -6.28 -23.23
CA VAL A 7 13.31 -5.32 -22.67
C VAL A 7 12.76 -5.91 -21.38
N VAL A 8 13.12 -5.31 -20.25
CA VAL A 8 12.48 -5.59 -18.96
C VAL A 8 11.12 -4.89 -18.97
N ILE A 9 10.07 -5.65 -19.27
CA ILE A 9 8.69 -5.16 -19.23
C ILE A 9 8.26 -5.14 -17.76
N PHE A 10 8.13 -3.93 -17.19
CA PHE A 10 7.37 -3.74 -15.95
C PHE A 10 5.90 -4.01 -16.28
N LEU A 11 5.39 -5.16 -15.84
CA LEU A 11 3.96 -5.47 -15.84
C LEU A 11 3.25 -4.48 -14.91
N LEU A 12 2.72 -3.40 -15.50
CA LEU A 12 1.64 -2.62 -14.93
C LEU A 12 0.45 -3.57 -14.75
N LEU A 13 0.38 -4.24 -13.61
CA LEU A 13 -0.82 -4.89 -13.14
C LEU A 13 -1.85 -3.78 -12.92
N SER A 14 -2.65 -3.50 -13.94
CA SER A 14 -3.89 -2.75 -13.77
C SER A 14 -4.70 -3.48 -12.71
N THR A 15 -4.69 -2.97 -11.49
CA THR A 15 -5.53 -3.46 -10.42
C THR A 15 -6.96 -3.17 -10.84
N ILE A 16 -7.64 -4.18 -11.39
CA ILE A 16 -9.09 -4.16 -11.49
C ILE A 16 -9.58 -4.07 -10.04
N CYS A 17 -9.91 -2.85 -9.63
CA CYS A 17 -10.46 -2.55 -8.33
C CYS A 17 -11.83 -3.25 -8.26
N LYS A 18 -11.86 -4.48 -7.73
CA LYS A 18 -13.12 -5.18 -7.48
C LYS A 18 -13.74 -4.50 -6.26
N ALA A 19 -14.59 -3.52 -6.52
CA ALA A 19 -15.42 -2.88 -5.50
C ALA A 19 -16.18 -3.95 -4.71
N GLN A 20 -16.24 -3.80 -3.40
CA GLN A 20 -17.10 -4.65 -2.57
C GLN A 20 -18.56 -4.35 -2.87
N THR A 21 -19.45 -5.34 -2.68
CA THR A 21 -20.88 -5.11 -2.87
C THR A 21 -21.47 -4.57 -1.55
N PHE A 22 -22.06 -3.38 -1.59
CA PHE A 22 -22.71 -2.81 -0.41
C PHE A 22 -24.01 -3.53 -0.05
N ILE A 23 -24.29 -3.67 1.25
CA ILE A 23 -25.49 -4.30 1.78
C ILE A 23 -26.39 -3.22 2.38
N TYR A 24 -27.55 -3.01 1.75
CA TYR A 24 -28.49 -1.97 2.13
C TYR A 24 -29.06 -2.17 3.55
N PRO A 25 -29.04 -1.13 4.41
CA PRO A 25 -29.75 -1.15 5.68
C PRO A 25 -31.26 -1.12 5.42
N GLN A 26 -32.04 -1.78 6.29
CA GLN A 26 -33.50 -1.92 6.10
C GLN A 26 -34.28 -0.66 6.51
N ASN A 27 -33.75 0.16 7.43
CA ASN A 27 -34.51 1.22 8.09
C ASN A 27 -33.84 2.61 8.02
N ASP A 28 -32.71 2.75 7.32
CA ASP A 28 -32.00 4.02 7.21
C ASP A 28 -32.19 4.62 5.80
N SER A 29 -32.34 5.94 5.72
CA SER A 29 -32.31 6.67 4.44
C SER A 29 -30.89 6.61 3.87
N ILE A 30 -30.71 5.79 2.84
CA ILE A 30 -29.43 5.56 2.19
C ILE A 30 -29.47 6.02 0.74
N LEU A 31 -28.49 6.84 0.36
CA LEU A 31 -28.20 7.19 -1.02
C LEU A 31 -27.00 6.38 -1.49
N THR A 32 -27.09 5.78 -2.66
CA THR A 32 -25.95 5.08 -3.29
C THR A 32 -25.70 5.64 -4.69
N GLU A 33 -24.44 5.88 -5.02
CA GLU A 33 -24.05 6.42 -6.32
C GLU A 33 -22.63 5.99 -6.70
N TYR A 34 -22.27 6.21 -7.96
CA TYR A 34 -20.89 6.11 -8.40
C TYR A 34 -20.31 7.51 -8.55
N ASN A 35 -19.18 7.76 -7.90
CA ASN A 35 -18.42 8.99 -8.02
C ASN A 35 -16.97 8.63 -8.36
N ASP A 36 -16.45 9.19 -9.46
CA ASP A 36 -15.13 8.87 -10.02
C ASP A 36 -14.86 7.35 -10.16
N GLY A 37 -15.88 6.61 -10.60
CA GLY A 37 -15.80 5.16 -10.78
C GLY A 37 -15.79 4.34 -9.48
N LYS A 38 -15.89 4.98 -8.32
CA LYS A 38 -16.03 4.32 -7.01
C LYS A 38 -17.49 4.29 -6.57
N PHE A 39 -17.92 3.16 -6.02
CA PHE A 39 -19.27 3.03 -5.46
C PHE A 39 -19.31 3.61 -4.04
N TRP A 40 -20.17 4.59 -3.82
CA TRP A 40 -20.38 5.26 -2.56
C TRP A 40 -21.74 4.93 -1.96
N ALA A 41 -21.76 4.75 -0.65
CA ALA A 41 -22.96 4.64 0.16
C ALA A 41 -22.98 5.79 1.17
N TYR A 42 -24.05 6.57 1.18
CA TYR A 42 -24.25 7.72 2.07
C TYR A 42 -25.42 7.49 3.01
N LEU A 43 -25.18 7.70 4.29
CA LEU A 43 -26.19 7.75 5.33
C LEU A 43 -26.38 9.22 5.74
N ASN A 44 -27.60 9.72 5.60
CA ASN A 44 -27.99 11.07 6.04
C ASN A 44 -28.97 10.94 7.20
N LYS A 45 -28.50 11.24 8.41
CA LYS A 45 -29.32 11.26 9.63
C LYS A 45 -28.64 12.14 10.69
N ASN A 46 -29.38 12.55 11.71
CA ASN A 46 -28.84 13.22 12.90
C ASN A 46 -27.92 14.42 12.59
N ASP A 47 -28.27 15.20 11.56
CA ASP A 47 -27.51 16.37 11.09
C ASP A 47 -26.08 16.06 10.62
N PHE A 48 -25.81 14.82 10.17
CA PHE A 48 -24.59 14.48 9.46
C PHE A 48 -24.87 13.68 8.19
N VAL A 49 -24.01 13.87 7.20
CA VAL A 49 -23.93 12.98 6.04
C VAL A 49 -22.62 12.22 6.14
N VAL A 50 -22.69 10.91 6.27
CA VAL A 50 -21.51 10.03 6.28
C VAL A 50 -21.54 9.16 5.04
N GLY A 51 -20.52 9.31 4.21
CA GLY A 51 -20.29 8.52 3.01
C GLY A 51 -19.16 7.52 3.23
N LEU A 52 -19.31 6.32 2.66
CA LEU A 52 -18.27 5.30 2.65
C LEU A 52 -18.19 4.63 1.28
N SER A 53 -16.97 4.50 0.77
CA SER A 53 -16.61 3.58 -0.32
C SER A 53 -15.61 2.56 0.21
N CYS A 54 -15.74 1.30 -0.20
CA CYS A 54 -14.88 0.20 0.27
C CYS A 54 -14.41 -0.68 -0.89
N PHE A 55 -13.10 -0.88 -0.99
CA PHE A 55 -12.49 -1.79 -1.96
C PHE A 55 -11.27 -2.54 -1.40
N GLU A 56 -10.90 -3.67 -2.02
CA GLU A 56 -9.68 -4.38 -1.64
C GLU A 56 -8.49 -3.70 -2.33
N GLU A 57 -7.50 -3.29 -1.57
CA GLU A 57 -6.26 -2.71 -2.09
C GLU A 57 -5.05 -3.58 -1.71
N LYS A 58 -4.07 -3.66 -2.62
CA LYS A 58 -2.77 -4.25 -2.37
C LYS A 58 -1.69 -3.28 -2.83
N ASP A 59 -0.79 -2.93 -1.93
CA ASP A 59 0.40 -2.14 -2.21
C ASP A 59 1.66 -2.84 -1.65
N ASP A 60 2.80 -2.14 -1.65
CA ASP A 60 4.09 -2.62 -1.12
C ASP A 60 4.12 -2.75 0.41
N TYR A 61 3.10 -2.25 1.09
CA TYR A 61 2.99 -2.23 2.55
C TYR A 61 2.01 -3.30 3.05
N GLY A 62 1.12 -3.81 2.20
CA GLY A 62 0.26 -4.93 2.54
C GLY A 62 -0.99 -5.08 1.69
N LYS A 63 -1.97 -5.77 2.25
CA LYS A 63 -3.32 -5.91 1.70
C LYS A 63 -4.31 -5.33 2.69
N TYR A 64 -5.23 -4.51 2.19
CA TYR A 64 -6.18 -3.75 3.00
C TYR A 64 -7.59 -3.86 2.43
N TYR A 65 -8.58 -3.65 3.31
CA TYR A 65 -9.82 -3.02 2.85
C TYR A 65 -9.58 -1.52 2.97
N HIS A 66 -9.53 -0.84 1.83
CA HIS A 66 -9.37 0.60 1.72
C HIS A 66 -10.75 1.24 1.87
N LEU A 67 -10.84 2.21 2.77
CA LEU A 67 -12.06 2.94 3.06
C LEU A 67 -11.87 4.40 2.64
N ASP A 68 -12.58 4.87 1.62
CA ASP A 68 -12.76 6.31 1.46
C ASP A 68 -13.95 6.73 2.31
N ILE A 69 -13.76 7.74 3.15
CA ILE A 69 -14.74 8.24 4.11
C ILE A 69 -15.00 9.70 3.80
N PHE A 70 -16.28 10.05 3.70
CA PHE A 70 -16.78 11.42 3.60
C PHE A 70 -17.63 11.71 4.83
N ILE A 71 -17.42 12.85 5.48
CA ILE A 71 -18.25 13.30 6.59
C ILE A 71 -18.58 14.77 6.38
N LYS A 72 -19.87 15.09 6.32
CA LYS A 72 -20.36 16.47 6.33
C LYS A 72 -21.12 16.74 7.62
N ASN A 73 -20.77 17.83 8.29
CA ASN A 73 -21.49 18.33 9.46
C ASN A 73 -22.59 19.29 9.00
N LEU A 74 -23.85 18.91 9.20
CA LEU A 74 -25.02 19.76 8.97
C LEU A 74 -25.59 20.30 10.29
N SER A 75 -24.97 19.98 11.43
CA SER A 75 -25.39 20.49 12.73
C SER A 75 -24.88 21.92 12.95
N GLU A 76 -25.48 22.61 13.91
CA GLU A 76 -25.09 23.98 14.28
C GLU A 76 -23.83 24.05 15.16
N THR A 77 -23.24 22.90 15.54
CA THR A 77 -22.09 22.85 16.46
C THR A 77 -20.89 22.11 15.85
N PRO A 78 -19.66 22.52 16.14
CA PRO A 78 -18.48 21.77 15.70
C PRO A 78 -18.41 20.40 16.36
N ILE A 79 -17.94 19.39 15.62
CA ILE A 79 -17.67 18.04 16.15
C ILE A 79 -16.22 17.65 15.93
N VAL A 80 -15.61 16.93 16.88
CA VAL A 80 -14.29 16.33 16.69
C VAL A 80 -14.44 14.91 16.17
N PHE A 81 -14.00 14.66 14.94
CA PHE A 81 -13.86 13.31 14.42
C PHE A 81 -12.52 12.71 14.86
N GLN A 82 -12.59 11.53 15.49
CA GLN A 82 -11.42 10.79 15.96
C GLN A 82 -11.30 9.47 15.19
N PRO A 83 -10.31 9.32 14.30
CA PRO A 83 -10.13 8.09 13.50
C PRO A 83 -10.01 6.82 14.37
N ASP A 84 -9.39 6.90 15.53
CA ASP A 84 -9.19 5.79 16.46
C ASP A 84 -10.49 5.18 17.00
N SER A 85 -11.60 5.94 16.92
CA SER A 85 -12.94 5.47 17.30
C SER A 85 -13.59 4.57 16.24
N VAL A 86 -13.10 4.61 14.99
CA VAL A 86 -13.62 3.80 13.89
C VAL A 86 -13.26 2.34 14.14
N HIS A 87 -14.27 1.46 14.10
CA HIS A 87 -14.07 0.04 14.36
C HIS A 87 -14.71 -0.84 13.30
N SER A 88 -14.08 -1.99 13.07
CA SER A 88 -14.54 -2.93 12.06
C SER A 88 -14.65 -4.35 12.59
N ASN A 89 -15.67 -5.05 12.12
CA ASN A 89 -15.93 -6.44 12.40
C ASN A 89 -16.09 -7.19 11.08
N LEU A 90 -15.57 -8.41 11.02
CA LEU A 90 -15.67 -9.29 9.88
C LEU A 90 -16.47 -10.52 10.26
N LEU A 91 -17.60 -10.73 9.59
CA LEU A 91 -18.28 -12.02 9.60
C LEU A 91 -17.47 -12.99 8.75
N THR A 92 -16.92 -14.02 9.39
CA THR A 92 -16.09 -15.02 8.73
C THR A 92 -16.95 -16.00 7.92
N LYS A 93 -16.31 -16.90 7.17
CA LYS A 93 -17.04 -17.94 6.44
C LYS A 93 -17.75 -18.95 7.36
N LYS A 94 -17.30 -19.07 8.60
CA LYS A 94 -17.86 -19.95 9.64
C LYS A 94 -18.89 -19.23 10.51
N ASP A 95 -19.30 -18.03 10.12
CA ASP A 95 -20.24 -17.19 10.86
C ASP A 95 -19.76 -16.69 12.24
N ASP A 96 -18.48 -16.91 12.56
CA ASP A 96 -17.81 -16.20 13.66
C ASP A 96 -17.61 -14.72 13.32
N THR A 97 -17.63 -13.86 14.34
CA THR A 97 -17.31 -12.43 14.20
C THR A 97 -15.89 -12.16 14.67
N LEU A 98 -15.09 -11.51 13.82
CA LEU A 98 -13.71 -11.15 14.10
C LEU A 98 -13.53 -9.64 14.05
N LYS A 99 -13.09 -9.03 15.15
CA LYS A 99 -12.66 -7.62 15.14
C LYS A 99 -11.42 -7.48 14.26
N LEU A 100 -11.45 -6.55 13.30
CA LEU A 100 -10.30 -6.21 12.48
C LEU A 100 -9.67 -4.90 12.97
N GLU A 101 -8.36 -4.84 12.80
CA GLU A 101 -7.54 -3.66 13.09
C GLU A 101 -7.78 -2.62 11.99
N VAL A 102 -8.34 -1.47 12.38
CA VAL A 102 -8.44 -0.26 11.56
C VAL A 102 -7.20 0.57 11.87
N TYR A 103 -6.37 0.83 10.87
CA TYR A 103 -5.12 1.55 11.09
C TYR A 103 -5.39 3.04 11.29
N THR A 104 -4.83 3.62 12.35
CA THR A 104 -4.72 5.08 12.48
C THR A 104 -3.66 5.61 11.52
N ASN A 105 -3.60 6.93 11.32
CA ASN A 105 -2.52 7.54 10.52
C ASN A 105 -1.15 7.13 11.06
N GLU A 106 -0.94 7.25 12.37
CA GLU A 106 0.34 6.93 13.02
C GLU A 106 0.74 5.46 12.83
N GLU A 107 -0.20 4.54 13.01
CA GLU A 107 0.02 3.10 12.81
C GLU A 107 0.40 2.78 11.36
N TYR A 108 -0.32 3.36 10.40
CA TYR A 108 -0.05 3.16 8.98
C TYR A 108 1.30 3.77 8.57
N GLN A 109 1.63 4.96 9.05
CA GLN A 109 2.93 5.60 8.79
C GLN A 109 4.09 4.81 9.40
N LYS A 110 3.95 4.28 10.61
CA LYS A 110 4.94 3.40 11.23
C LYS A 110 5.15 2.13 10.42
N LYS A 111 4.07 1.58 9.86
CA LYS A 111 4.12 0.41 8.98
C LYS A 111 4.85 0.70 7.67
N ILE A 112 4.53 1.82 7.01
CA ILE A 112 5.22 2.29 5.80
C ILE A 112 6.71 2.42 6.08
N LYS A 113 7.10 3.19 7.11
CA LYS A 113 8.51 3.41 7.47
C LYS A 113 9.26 2.11 7.74
N ARG A 114 8.62 1.13 8.40
CA ARG A 114 9.23 -0.19 8.62
C ARG A 114 9.47 -0.94 7.31
N SER A 115 8.49 -0.98 6.42
CA SER A 115 8.65 -1.64 5.11
C SER A 115 9.73 -0.95 4.28
N GLN A 116 9.72 0.38 4.28
CA GLN A 116 10.72 1.23 3.64
C GLN A 116 12.13 0.95 4.16
N ALA A 117 12.32 0.87 5.48
CA ALA A 117 13.61 0.52 6.08
C ALA A 117 14.09 -0.87 5.64
N TRP A 118 13.18 -1.86 5.54
CA TRP A 118 13.51 -3.18 5.02
C TRP A 118 13.89 -3.16 3.53
N ALA A 119 13.18 -2.38 2.72
CA ALA A 119 13.50 -2.21 1.31
C ALA A 119 14.89 -1.57 1.12
N MET A 120 15.20 -0.52 1.89
CA MET A 120 16.53 0.12 1.88
C MET A 120 17.63 -0.82 2.37
N ALA A 121 17.38 -1.63 3.40
CA ALA A 121 18.36 -2.60 3.88
C ALA A 121 18.66 -3.68 2.83
N LEU A 122 17.62 -4.24 2.19
CA LEU A 122 17.80 -5.22 1.12
C LEU A 122 18.50 -4.61 -0.09
N TYR A 123 18.15 -3.37 -0.44
CA TYR A 123 18.82 -2.63 -1.51
C TYR A 123 20.29 -2.42 -1.18
N GLY A 124 20.63 -1.97 0.03
CA GLY A 124 22.00 -1.79 0.51
C GLY A 124 22.82 -3.07 0.45
N ILE A 125 22.23 -4.22 0.81
CA ILE A 125 22.88 -5.53 0.66
C ILE A 125 23.15 -5.83 -0.83
N SER A 126 22.15 -5.64 -1.70
CA SER A 126 22.30 -5.92 -3.13
C SER A 126 23.32 -4.99 -3.81
N ALA A 127 23.31 -3.71 -3.44
CA ALA A 127 24.27 -2.69 -3.82
C ALA A 127 25.69 -3.09 -3.43
N GLY A 128 25.88 -3.54 -2.19
CA GLY A 128 27.18 -4.01 -1.70
C GLY A 128 27.70 -5.24 -2.45
N ILE A 129 26.83 -6.20 -2.77
CA ILE A 129 27.20 -7.39 -3.56
C ILE A 129 27.57 -6.98 -5.00
N ASN A 130 26.76 -6.13 -5.63
CA ASN A 130 26.99 -5.66 -7.00
C ASN A 130 28.28 -4.83 -7.08
N ALA A 131 28.51 -3.91 -6.15
CA ALA A 131 29.74 -3.12 -6.10
C ALA A 131 30.97 -3.98 -5.79
N GLY A 132 30.83 -4.97 -4.89
CA GLY A 132 31.91 -5.89 -4.51
C GLY A 132 32.30 -6.88 -5.59
N THR A 133 31.44 -7.13 -6.58
CA THR A 133 31.71 -8.07 -7.70
C THR A 133 31.97 -7.37 -9.02
N ALA A 134 31.49 -6.13 -9.23
CA ALA A 134 31.65 -5.38 -10.48
C ALA A 134 33.10 -5.06 -10.85
N GLY A 135 34.00 -5.02 -9.86
CA GLY A 135 35.44 -4.86 -10.11
C GLY A 135 36.13 -6.15 -10.54
N TYR A 136 35.50 -7.33 -10.41
CA TYR A 136 36.18 -8.60 -10.65
C TYR A 136 35.73 -9.24 -11.97
N SER A 137 36.69 -9.66 -12.79
CA SER A 137 36.45 -10.45 -14.00
C SER A 137 37.33 -11.70 -14.00
N THR A 138 36.74 -12.87 -14.22
CA THR A 138 37.47 -14.14 -14.27
C THR A 138 37.60 -14.60 -15.72
N SER A 139 38.85 -14.76 -16.18
CA SER A 139 39.18 -15.33 -17.49
C SER A 139 39.71 -16.75 -17.35
N TYR A 140 39.26 -17.65 -18.22
CA TYR A 140 39.74 -19.02 -18.31
C TYR A 140 40.63 -19.16 -19.54
N SER A 141 41.88 -19.57 -19.36
CA SER A 141 42.80 -19.85 -20.47
C SER A 141 43.22 -21.32 -20.42
N THR A 142 43.00 -22.06 -21.50
CA THR A 142 43.42 -23.46 -21.61
C THR A 142 44.76 -23.53 -22.34
N SER A 143 45.77 -24.07 -21.67
CA SER A 143 47.13 -24.26 -22.21
C SER A 143 47.47 -25.75 -22.22
N TYR A 144 48.40 -26.17 -23.08
CA TYR A 144 48.80 -27.58 -23.19
C TYR A 144 50.22 -27.75 -22.67
N SER A 145 50.44 -28.74 -21.82
CA SER A 145 51.77 -29.07 -21.31
C SER A 145 52.64 -29.63 -22.44
N SER A 146 53.96 -29.64 -22.24
CA SER A 146 54.91 -30.20 -23.20
C SER A 146 54.64 -31.67 -23.57
N ASN A 147 53.82 -32.38 -22.78
CA ASN A 147 53.40 -33.77 -23.02
C ASN A 147 51.97 -33.89 -23.59
N GLY A 148 51.37 -32.78 -24.06
CA GLY A 148 50.06 -32.76 -24.72
C GLY A 148 48.84 -32.73 -23.79
N TYR A 149 49.03 -32.60 -22.48
CA TYR A 149 47.91 -32.54 -21.53
C TYR A 149 47.38 -31.11 -21.40
N ALA A 150 46.08 -30.92 -21.65
CA ALA A 150 45.39 -29.64 -21.43
C ALA A 150 45.31 -29.33 -19.92
N TYR A 151 45.64 -28.11 -19.55
CA TYR A 151 45.41 -27.56 -18.21
C TYR A 151 44.77 -26.17 -18.31
N THR A 152 43.87 -25.87 -17.38
CA THR A 152 43.13 -24.60 -17.35
C THR A 152 43.75 -23.66 -16.33
N THR A 153 44.12 -22.47 -16.75
CA THR A 153 44.58 -21.37 -15.90
C THR A 153 43.44 -20.38 -15.70
N ILE A 154 43.08 -20.14 -14.44
CA ILE A 154 42.08 -19.16 -14.04
C ILE A 154 42.81 -17.85 -13.72
N THR A 155 42.50 -16.77 -14.42
CA THR A 155 43.07 -15.43 -14.17
C THR A 155 41.96 -14.49 -13.71
N ASN A 156 42.11 -13.93 -12.51
CA ASN A 156 41.19 -12.91 -12.00
C ASN A 156 41.79 -11.52 -12.27
N HIS A 157 41.01 -10.67 -12.93
CA HIS A 157 41.32 -9.27 -13.18
C HIS A 157 40.48 -8.40 -12.24
N TYR A 158 41.10 -7.41 -11.61
CA TYR A 158 40.41 -6.40 -10.82
C TYR A 158 40.47 -5.03 -11.51
N ASP A 159 39.32 -4.45 -11.82
CA ASP A 159 39.15 -3.10 -12.35
C ASP A 159 38.60 -2.17 -11.25
N ALA A 160 39.48 -1.35 -10.69
CA ALA A 160 39.14 -0.39 -9.66
C ALA A 160 38.18 0.71 -10.17
N ASN A 161 38.24 1.07 -11.44
CA ASN A 161 37.37 2.08 -12.04
C ASN A 161 35.96 1.52 -12.27
N ALA A 162 35.84 0.24 -12.64
CA ALA A 162 34.56 -0.46 -12.71
C ALA A 162 33.90 -0.59 -11.33
N ALA A 163 34.67 -0.95 -10.29
CA ALA A 163 34.19 -0.98 -8.91
C ALA A 163 33.73 0.41 -8.43
N TYR A 164 34.50 1.47 -8.72
CA TYR A 164 34.15 2.83 -8.35
C TYR A 164 32.86 3.31 -9.03
N GLN A 165 32.71 3.08 -10.34
CA GLN A 165 31.49 3.43 -11.08
C GLN A 165 30.26 2.69 -10.55
N ALA A 166 30.39 1.40 -10.21
CA ALA A 166 29.32 0.63 -9.60
C ALA A 166 28.89 1.21 -8.23
N ASN A 167 29.84 1.66 -7.42
CA ASN A 167 29.55 2.32 -6.15
C ASN A 167 28.80 3.65 -6.35
N VAL A 168 29.27 4.52 -7.25
CA VAL A 168 28.61 5.81 -7.54
C VAL A 168 27.19 5.60 -8.09
N ALA A 169 27.01 4.67 -9.03
CA ALA A 169 25.70 4.34 -9.58
C ALA A 169 24.74 3.83 -8.49
N SER A 170 25.23 2.95 -7.63
CA SER A 170 24.47 2.43 -6.48
C SER A 170 24.06 3.54 -5.51
N THR A 171 24.98 4.45 -5.16
CA THR A 171 24.68 5.60 -4.30
C THR A 171 23.61 6.50 -4.89
N ASN A 172 23.70 6.84 -6.18
CA ASN A 172 22.71 7.67 -6.86
C ASN A 172 21.33 7.00 -6.87
N GLN A 173 21.27 5.70 -7.17
CA GLN A 173 20.02 4.95 -7.14
C GLN A 173 19.41 4.90 -5.73
N MET A 174 20.24 4.77 -4.68
CA MET A 174 19.79 4.78 -3.30
C MET A 174 19.21 6.15 -2.88
N LEU A 175 19.82 7.25 -3.33
CA LEU A 175 19.30 8.60 -3.09
C LEU A 175 17.95 8.82 -3.77
N THR A 176 17.85 8.45 -5.06
CA THR A 176 16.59 8.54 -5.82
C THR A 176 15.50 7.69 -5.18
N LEU A 177 15.83 6.45 -4.78
CA LEU A 177 14.89 5.56 -4.09
C LEU A 177 14.40 6.18 -2.78
N GLY A 178 15.30 6.75 -1.97
CA GLY A 178 14.95 7.46 -0.74
C GLY A 178 13.97 8.61 -0.96
N GLN A 179 14.23 9.45 -1.97
CA GLN A 179 13.34 10.57 -2.33
C GLN A 179 11.94 10.08 -2.78
N MET A 180 11.89 9.04 -3.61
CA MET A 180 10.61 8.45 -4.06
C MET A 180 9.81 7.89 -2.89
N MET A 181 10.48 7.25 -1.92
CA MET A 181 9.85 6.67 -0.73
C MET A 181 9.34 7.74 0.23
N ASP A 182 10.08 8.83 0.42
CA ASP A 182 9.60 9.97 1.21
C ASP A 182 8.39 10.64 0.54
N ASN A 183 8.43 10.83 -0.78
CA ASN A 183 7.30 11.38 -1.53
C ASN A 183 6.05 10.49 -1.46
N ASP A 184 6.19 9.18 -1.68
CA ASP A 184 5.10 8.20 -1.54
C ASP A 184 4.50 8.24 -0.13
N ARG A 185 5.33 8.34 0.91
CA ARG A 185 4.89 8.48 2.30
C ARG A 185 4.08 9.76 2.50
N THR A 186 4.59 10.90 2.03
CA THR A 186 3.92 12.20 2.18
C THR A 186 2.57 12.23 1.48
N ILE A 187 2.49 11.74 0.23
CA ILE A 187 1.22 11.68 -0.53
C ILE A 187 0.19 10.83 0.22
N ARG A 188 0.61 9.67 0.72
CA ARG A 188 -0.28 8.79 1.49
C ARG A 188 -0.72 9.47 2.79
N GLU A 189 0.20 10.10 3.50
CA GLU A 189 -0.12 10.76 4.77
C GLU A 189 -1.14 11.89 4.62
N GLN A 190 -1.07 12.67 3.52
CA GLN A 190 -1.96 13.80 3.27
C GLN A 190 -3.43 13.40 3.11
N GLY A 191 -3.71 12.29 2.42
CA GLY A 191 -5.09 11.81 2.25
C GLY A 191 -5.64 10.99 3.42
N TYR A 192 -4.78 10.58 4.37
CA TYR A 192 -5.18 9.72 5.47
C TYR A 192 -5.91 10.53 6.55
N LEU A 193 -7.04 10.03 7.03
CA LEU A 193 -7.81 10.74 8.05
C LEU A 193 -7.03 10.89 9.37
N LYS A 194 -7.06 12.10 9.91
CA LYS A 194 -6.48 12.50 11.19
C LYS A 194 -7.56 13.11 12.07
N THR A 195 -7.30 13.23 13.37
CA THR A 195 -8.21 13.92 14.28
C THR A 195 -8.49 15.33 13.77
N THR A 196 -9.75 15.63 13.51
CA THR A 196 -10.16 16.86 12.83
C THR A 196 -11.44 17.39 13.47
N THR A 197 -11.47 18.69 13.78
CA THR A 197 -12.69 19.39 14.12
C THR A 197 -13.41 19.77 12.83
N ILE A 198 -14.67 19.38 12.69
CA ILE A 198 -15.53 19.67 11.54
C ILE A 198 -16.54 20.72 11.99
N TYR A 199 -16.42 21.95 11.48
CA TYR A 199 -17.36 23.03 11.80
C TYR A 199 -18.71 22.85 11.09
N PRO A 200 -19.76 23.57 11.50
CA PRO A 200 -21.04 23.60 10.78
C PRO A 200 -20.86 23.86 9.28
N ASP A 201 -21.60 23.12 8.46
CA ASP A 201 -21.54 23.12 6.99
C ASP A 201 -20.21 22.69 6.35
N GLU A 202 -19.18 22.35 7.15
CA GLU A 202 -17.94 21.79 6.63
C GLU A 202 -18.06 20.29 6.31
N ALA A 203 -17.20 19.86 5.40
CA ALA A 203 -17.03 18.46 5.09
C ALA A 203 -15.54 18.08 5.06
N ILE A 204 -15.26 16.86 5.49
CA ILE A 204 -13.95 16.23 5.33
C ILE A 204 -14.07 15.02 4.43
N ILE A 205 -13.01 14.79 3.67
CA ILE A 205 -12.82 13.58 2.88
C ILE A 205 -11.41 13.07 3.10
N GLY A 206 -11.28 11.76 3.25
CA GLY A 206 -10.00 11.10 3.37
C GLY A 206 -10.18 9.61 3.41
N TYR A 207 -9.11 8.88 3.70
CA TYR A 207 -9.17 7.43 3.73
C TYR A 207 -8.59 6.82 5.02
N MET A 208 -8.99 5.58 5.26
CA MET A 208 -8.46 4.71 6.30
C MET A 208 -8.29 3.29 5.77
N ASN A 209 -7.34 2.54 6.33
CA ASN A 209 -7.07 1.17 5.93
C ASN A 209 -7.43 0.18 7.04
N ILE A 210 -8.16 -0.87 6.69
CA ILE A 210 -8.41 -2.01 7.57
C ILE A 210 -7.51 -3.17 7.17
N LYS A 211 -6.88 -3.82 8.14
CA LYS A 211 -6.11 -5.04 7.92
C LYS A 211 -6.97 -6.13 7.28
N ARG A 212 -6.61 -6.53 6.06
CA ARG A 212 -7.42 -7.46 5.27
C ARG A 212 -7.37 -8.88 5.82
N LYS A 213 -8.55 -9.47 6.06
CA LYS A 213 -8.76 -10.92 6.26
C LYS A 213 -9.94 -11.42 5.42
N LYS A 214 -9.90 -12.66 4.94
CA LYS A 214 -10.97 -13.25 4.13
C LYS A 214 -12.23 -13.47 4.99
N GLY A 215 -13.39 -13.03 4.50
CA GLY A 215 -14.68 -13.23 5.17
C GLY A 215 -15.85 -13.15 4.21
N LYS A 216 -17.06 -13.04 4.78
CA LYS A 216 -18.33 -12.83 4.08
C LYS A 216 -18.72 -11.35 4.09
N ILE A 217 -18.85 -10.77 5.29
CA ILE A 217 -19.37 -9.41 5.47
C ILE A 217 -18.38 -8.60 6.31
N LEU A 218 -17.92 -7.48 5.78
CA LEU A 218 -17.20 -6.46 6.53
C LEU A 218 -18.20 -5.43 7.04
N ILE A 219 -18.19 -5.20 8.35
CA ILE A 219 -19.01 -4.22 9.03
C ILE A 219 -18.08 -3.12 9.50
N VAL A 220 -18.30 -1.90 9.00
CA VAL A 220 -17.54 -0.70 9.38
C VAL A 220 -18.47 0.20 10.19
N ASN A 221 -18.00 0.65 11.34
CA ASN A 221 -18.76 1.54 12.21
C ASN A 221 -17.94 2.80 12.42
N ILE A 222 -18.55 3.94 12.10
CA ILE A 222 -17.94 5.26 12.15
C ILE A 222 -18.72 6.07 13.18
N PRO A 223 -18.18 6.26 14.40
CA PRO A 223 -18.76 7.14 15.40
C PRO A 223 -18.61 8.61 14.99
N ILE A 224 -19.70 9.38 15.05
CA ILE A 224 -19.76 10.84 14.84
C ILE A 224 -20.62 11.44 15.94
N GLY A 225 -20.01 12.16 16.87
CA GLY A 225 -20.67 12.56 18.12
C GLY A 225 -21.16 11.33 18.88
N ASP A 226 -22.43 11.35 19.29
CA ASP A 226 -23.07 10.24 20.01
C ASP A 226 -23.68 9.18 19.08
N TYR A 227 -23.53 9.34 17.76
CA TYR A 227 -24.16 8.49 16.76
C TYR A 227 -23.15 7.56 16.09
N ILE A 228 -23.59 6.35 15.76
CA ILE A 228 -22.77 5.37 15.04
C ILE A 228 -23.36 5.15 13.64
N TYR A 229 -22.53 5.36 12.63
CA TYR A 229 -22.86 5.09 11.23
C TYR A 229 -22.30 3.72 10.85
N THR A 230 -23.18 2.77 10.56
CA THR A 230 -22.80 1.38 10.26
C THR A 230 -22.98 1.08 8.78
N PHE A 231 -21.90 0.65 8.15
CA PHE A 231 -21.88 0.20 6.77
C PHE A 231 -21.54 -1.28 6.69
N LYS A 232 -22.24 -2.02 5.84
CA LYS A 232 -22.02 -3.45 5.63
C LYS A 232 -21.63 -3.70 4.17
N TRP A 233 -20.52 -4.39 3.98
CA TRP A 233 -19.97 -4.71 2.67
C TRP A 233 -19.81 -6.21 2.54
N ASP A 234 -20.39 -6.80 1.49
CA ASP A 234 -20.05 -8.15 1.07
C ASP A 234 -18.63 -8.15 0.49
N VAL A 235 -17.73 -8.81 1.24
CA VAL A 235 -16.32 -9.02 0.94
C VAL A 235 -16.04 -10.47 0.54
N ASN A 236 -17.09 -11.27 0.34
CA ASN A 236 -16.91 -12.62 -0.13
C ASN A 236 -16.31 -12.57 -1.55
N ARG A 237 -15.22 -13.31 -1.75
CA ARG A 237 -14.66 -13.48 -3.09
C ARG A 237 -15.72 -14.18 -3.95
N LYS A 238 -16.36 -13.44 -4.85
CA LYS A 238 -17.07 -14.02 -5.99
C LYS A 238 -16.03 -14.82 -6.78
N LYS A 239 -16.25 -16.14 -6.86
CA LYS A 239 -15.43 -17.07 -7.64
C LYS A 239 -15.42 -16.64 -9.10
#